data_AF-A0A2S7XD33-F1
#
_entry.id   AF-A0A2S7XD33-F1
#
_cell.length_a   1.000
_cell.length_b   1.000
_cell.length_c   1.000
_cell.angle_alpha   90.00
_cell.angle_beta   90.00
_cell.angle_gamma   90.00
#
_symmetry.space_group_name_H-M   'P 1'
#
loop_
_entity.id
_entity.type
_entity.pdbx_description
1 polymer ?
#
loop_
_entity_poly.entity_id
_entity_poly.type
_entity_poly.pdbx_seq_one_letter_code
_entity_poly.pdbx_strand_id
1 'polypeptide(L)' 'MKLKSLVFSISAVLLSGCGVATEKQKYNADVIINNGQILTVNSAMKVIDYGVVVIKNDLLITPAYAPQQFIR' A
#
# COMPACT_ATOMS: atom_id res chain seq x y z
N MET A 1 42.87 -29.55 -4.27
CA MET A 1 41.67 -29.18 -5.07
C MET A 1 40.39 -29.24 -4.23
N LYS A 2 40.22 -28.41 -3.19
CA LYS A 2 38.99 -28.46 -2.35
C LYS A 2 38.43 -27.10 -1.89
N LEU A 3 39.06 -25.98 -2.27
CA LEU A 3 38.62 -24.64 -1.85
C LEU A 3 37.76 -23.91 -2.90
N LYS A 4 37.96 -24.25 -4.20
CA LYS A 4 37.21 -23.61 -5.31
C LYS A 4 35.76 -24.09 -5.40
N SER A 5 35.44 -25.27 -4.86
CA SER A 5 34.10 -25.85 -4.97
C SER A 5 33.08 -25.24 -4.01
N LEU A 6 33.52 -24.65 -2.89
CA LEU A 6 32.60 -24.13 -1.87
C LEU A 6 32.04 -22.75 -2.26
N VAL A 7 32.81 -21.98 -3.02
CA VAL A 7 32.45 -20.62 -3.44
C VAL A 7 31.28 -20.62 -4.44
N PHE A 8 31.18 -21.65 -5.27
CA PHE A 8 30.15 -21.76 -6.30
C PHE A 8 28.75 -22.04 -5.73
N SER A 9 28.66 -22.76 -4.60
CA SER A 9 27.38 -23.12 -3.99
C SER A 9 26.72 -21.97 -3.23
N ILE A 10 27.50 -20.99 -2.77
CA ILE A 10 27.00 -19.83 -2.01
C ILE A 10 26.29 -18.84 -2.96
N SER A 11 26.74 -18.74 -4.21
CA SER A 11 26.16 -17.84 -5.21
C SER A 11 24.72 -18.22 -5.59
N ALA A 12 24.34 -19.50 -5.52
CA ALA A 12 23.00 -19.95 -5.89
C ALA A 12 21.92 -19.62 -4.83
N VAL A 13 22.29 -19.50 -3.56
CA VAL A 13 21.35 -19.24 -2.45
C VAL A 13 20.98 -17.76 -2.36
N LEU A 14 21.81 -16.87 -2.92
CA LEU A 14 21.57 -15.42 -2.90
C LEU A 14 20.60 -14.94 -4.01
N LEU A 15 20.29 -15.79 -5.01
CA LEU A 15 19.32 -15.46 -6.06
C LEU A 15 17.87 -15.83 -5.71
N SER A 16 17.62 -16.63 -4.66
CA SER A 16 16.26 -16.93 -4.19
C SER A 16 15.69 -15.86 -3.25
N GLY A 17 16.44 -14.78 -3.00
CA GLY A 17 16.15 -13.79 -1.97
C GLY A 17 15.91 -12.36 -2.47
N CYS A 18 15.23 -12.14 -3.59
CA CYS A 18 14.82 -10.77 -3.95
C CYS A 18 13.51 -10.75 -4.73
N GLY A 19 12.45 -11.16 -4.05
CA GLY A 19 11.10 -11.11 -4.56
C GLY A 19 10.13 -11.26 -3.41
N VAL A 20 10.22 -10.37 -2.41
CA VAL A 20 9.06 -10.13 -1.56
C VAL A 20 8.00 -9.54 -2.50
N ALA A 21 7.18 -10.43 -3.08
CA ALA A 21 5.95 -10.02 -3.70
C ALA A 21 5.17 -9.31 -2.60
N THR A 22 5.20 -7.98 -2.61
CA THR A 22 4.34 -7.19 -1.75
C THR A 22 2.93 -7.61 -2.13
N GLU A 23 2.30 -8.45 -1.31
CA GLU A 23 0.89 -8.73 -1.49
C GLU A 23 0.20 -7.37 -1.49
N LYS A 24 -0.30 -6.96 -2.66
CA LYS A 24 -1.16 -5.78 -2.72
C LYS A 24 -2.31 -6.10 -1.79
N GLN A 25 -2.41 -5.36 -0.69
CA GLN A 25 -3.51 -5.55 0.27
C GLN A 25 -4.81 -5.53 -0.53
N LYS A 26 -5.54 -6.65 -0.49
CA LYS A 26 -6.83 -6.75 -1.17
C LYS A 26 -7.83 -5.95 -0.34
N TYR A 27 -7.98 -4.69 -0.69
CA TYR A 27 -9.03 -3.86 -0.13
C TYR A 27 -10.37 -4.26 -0.72
N ASN A 28 -11.38 -4.41 0.14
CA ASN A 28 -12.76 -4.66 -0.27
C ASN A 28 -13.44 -3.33 -0.63
N ALA A 29 -13.00 -2.72 -1.72
CA ALA A 29 -13.47 -1.45 -2.24
C ALA A 29 -13.40 -1.44 -3.77
N ASP A 30 -14.26 -0.65 -4.39
CA ASP A 30 -14.24 -0.47 -5.86
C ASP A 30 -13.20 0.59 -6.24
N VAL A 31 -13.11 1.66 -5.44
CA VAL A 31 -12.13 2.75 -5.61
C VAL A 31 -11.61 3.22 -4.26
N ILE A 32 -10.30 3.47 -4.20
CA ILE A 32 -9.63 4.16 -3.10
C ILE A 32 -8.88 5.35 -3.68
N ILE A 33 -9.14 6.54 -3.13
CA ILE A 33 -8.37 7.77 -3.38
C ILE A 33 -7.67 8.12 -2.08
N ASN A 34 -6.34 8.11 -2.07
CA ASN A 34 -5.52 8.38 -0.89
C ASN A 34 -4.57 9.55 -1.14
N ASN A 35 -3.97 10.04 -0.06
CA ASN A 35 -2.93 11.08 -0.05
C ASN A 35 -3.34 12.40 -0.75
N GLY A 36 -4.64 12.64 -0.89
CA GLY A 36 -5.20 13.87 -1.45
C GLY A 36 -5.65 14.83 -0.36
N GLN A 37 -5.95 16.06 -0.76
CA GLN A 37 -6.70 17.00 0.06
C GLN A 37 -8.20 16.82 -0.23
N ILE A 38 -9.00 16.60 0.82
CA ILE A 38 -10.46 16.45 0.70
C ILE A 38 -11.11 17.73 1.21
N LEU A 39 -11.90 18.38 0.37
CA LEU A 39 -12.83 19.43 0.78
C LEU A 39 -14.22 18.82 1.00
N THR A 40 -14.71 18.83 2.25
CA THR A 40 -16.09 18.40 2.53
C THR A 40 -17.07 19.52 2.20
N VAL A 41 -18.06 19.26 1.36
CA VAL A 41 -19.12 20.21 1.02
C VAL A 41 -20.30 19.99 1.97
N ASN A 42 -20.18 20.52 3.18
CA ASN A 42 -21.23 20.54 4.20
C ASN A 42 -21.18 21.88 4.96
N SER A 43 -22.01 22.05 5.99
CA SER A 43 -22.07 23.28 6.78
C SER A 43 -20.75 23.67 7.45
N ALA A 44 -19.85 22.71 7.70
CA ALA A 44 -18.55 22.94 8.33
C ALA A 44 -17.42 23.23 7.32
N MET A 45 -17.62 22.96 6.03
CA MET A 45 -16.66 23.20 4.94
C MET A 45 -15.21 22.80 5.27
N LYS A 46 -15.03 21.64 5.92
CA LYS A 46 -13.73 21.23 6.43
C LYS A 46 -12.80 20.76 5.30
N VAL A 47 -11.54 21.16 5.38
CA VAL A 47 -10.43 20.60 4.60
C VAL A 47 -9.74 19.50 5.41
N ILE A 48 -9.51 18.35 4.78
CA ILE A 48 -8.82 17.21 5.37
C ILE A 48 -7.57 16.93 4.53
N ASP A 49 -6.41 17.22 5.09
CA ASP A 49 -5.12 16.90 4.47
C ASP A 49 -4.79 15.42 4.62
N TYR A 50 -4.19 14.84 3.58
CA TYR A 50 -3.88 13.40 3.50
C TYR A 50 -5.10 12.52 3.76
N GLY A 51 -6.26 12.96 3.28
CA GLY A 51 -7.52 12.27 3.45
C GLY A 51 -7.59 11.01 2.56
N VAL A 52 -8.41 10.04 3.00
CA VAL A 52 -8.74 8.86 2.21
C VAL A 52 -10.24 8.81 1.95
N VAL A 53 -10.58 8.59 0.68
CA VAL A 53 -11.94 8.30 0.21
C VAL A 53 -12.01 6.85 -0.23
N VAL A 54 -13.00 6.13 0.30
CA VAL A 54 -13.30 4.75 -0.09
C VAL A 54 -14.71 4.71 -0.68
N ILE A 55 -14.81 4.18 -1.91
CA ILE A 55 -16.07 3.99 -2.63
C ILE A 55 -16.32 2.50 -2.77
N LYS A 56 -17.53 2.07 -2.41
CA LYS A 56 -17.99 0.69 -2.58
C LYS A 56 -19.49 0.66 -2.84
N ASN A 57 -19.94 -0.08 -3.85
CA ASN A 57 -21.35 -0.20 -4.23
C ASN A 57 -22.01 1.18 -4.40
N ASP A 58 -21.32 2.10 -5.09
CA ASP A 58 -21.74 3.49 -5.29
C ASP A 58 -21.94 4.33 -4.01
N LEU A 59 -21.50 3.83 -2.86
CA LEU A 59 -21.55 4.52 -1.58
C LEU A 59 -20.17 5.00 -1.15
N LEU A 60 -20.14 6.25 -0.69
CA LEU A 60 -18.99 6.89 -0.07
C LEU A 60 -18.97 6.50 1.42
N ILE A 61 -18.01 5.65 1.83
CA ILE A 61 -18.03 5.06 3.17
C ILE A 61 -17.40 6.01 4.21
N THR A 62 -16.35 6.77 3.88
CA THR A 62 -15.76 7.78 4.80
C THR A 62 -14.92 8.81 4.05
N PRO A 63 -14.85 10.06 4.52
CA PRO A 63 -13.60 10.82 4.56
C PRO A 63 -13.03 10.74 5.98
N ALA A 64 -12.02 9.89 6.19
CA ALA A 64 -11.31 9.76 7.46
C ALA A 64 -9.82 10.07 7.27
N TYR A 65 -9.13 10.45 8.35
CA TYR A 65 -7.66 10.42 8.37
C TYR A 65 -7.20 8.99 8.09
N ALA A 66 -6.31 8.84 7.11
CA ALA A 66 -5.76 7.56 6.70
C ALA A 66 -5.05 6.85 7.87
N PRO A 67 -5.44 5.64 8.30
CA PRO A 67 -4.51 4.81 9.06
C PRO A 67 -3.26 4.51 8.20
N GLN A 68 -2.09 4.32 8.82
CA GLN A 68 -0.78 4.17 8.15
C GLN A 68 -0.76 3.14 6.99
N GLN A 69 -1.67 2.17 7.01
CA GLN A 69 -1.87 1.19 5.94
C GLN A 69 -2.27 1.77 4.58
N PHE A 70 -2.92 2.95 4.53
CA PHE A 70 -3.29 3.61 3.26
C PHE A 70 -2.22 4.60 2.75
N ILE A 71 -1.14 4.80 3.50
CA ILE A 71 -0.07 5.77 3.20
C ILE A 71 1.12 5.09 2.47
N ARG A 72 1.12 3.75 2.35
CA ARG A 72 2.19 2.98 1.70
C ARG A 72 1.92 2.69 0.23
#